data_AF-A0A3C0NUH0-F1
#
_entry.id   AF-A0A3C0NUH0-F1
#
_cell.length_a   1.000
_cell.length_b   1.000
_cell.length_c   1.000
_cell.angle_alpha   90.00
_cell.angle_beta   90.00
_cell.angle_gamma   90.00
#
_symmetry.space_group_name_H-M   'P 1'
#
loop_
_entity.id
_entity.type
_entity.pdbx_description
1 polymer ?
#
loop_
_entity_poly.entity_id
_entity_poly.type
_entity_poly.pdbx_seq_one_letter_code
_entity_poly.pdbx_strand_id
1 'polypeptide(L)' 'VDLVEKVANWHQVDSKLVLSIITAESNFKTNALSNKEAQGLMQIIPATAERFNVKNAFNASQNIKGGVKY' A
#
# COMPACT_ATOMS: atom_id res chain seq x y z
N VAL A 1 12.87 1.35 -1.00
CA VAL A 1 13.06 1.28 0.47
C VAL A 1 12.77 2.63 1.12
N ASP A 2 13.40 3.70 0.63
CA ASP A 2 13.27 5.08 1.15
C ASP A 2 11.82 5.60 1.33
N LEU A 3 10.90 5.26 0.42
CA LEU A 3 9.48 5.63 0.53
C LEU A 3 8.77 4.90 1.68
N VAL A 4 9.02 3.60 1.83
CA VAL A 4 8.39 2.79 2.87
C VAL A 4 8.85 3.24 4.25
N GLU A 5 10.15 3.52 4.42
CA GLU A 5 10.69 4.04 5.67
C GLU A 5 10.06 5.40 6.05
N LYS A 6 9.94 6.33 5.09
CA LYS A 6 9.31 7.63 5.34
C LYS A 6 7.86 7.50 5.79
N VAL A 7 7.06 6.70 5.08
CA VAL A 7 5.65 6.49 5.44
C VAL A 7 5.52 5.75 6.76
N ALA A 8 6.33 4.71 6.99
CA ALA A 8 6.33 3.94 8.22
C ALA A 8 6.65 4.84 9.43
N ASN A 9 7.66 5.71 9.32
CA ASN A 9 8.02 6.67 10.36
C ASN A 9 6.90 7.68 10.66
N TRP A 10 6.22 8.21 9.63
CA TRP A 10 5.09 9.13 9.83
C TRP A 10 3.91 8.50 10.58
N HIS A 11 3.72 7.20 10.39
CA HIS A 11 2.64 6.44 11.01
C HIS A 11 3.09 5.65 12.26
N GLN A 12 4.35 5.80 12.69
CA GLN A 12 4.93 5.08 13.83
C GLN A 12 4.77 3.55 13.75
N VAL A 13 4.90 3.00 12.54
CA VAL A 13 4.91 1.55 12.30
C VAL A 13 6.30 1.08 11.89
N ASP A 14 6.62 -0.20 12.12
CA ASP A 14 7.89 -0.78 11.68
C ASP A 14 7.93 -0.88 10.15
N SER A 15 8.96 -0.31 9.52
CA SER A 15 9.13 -0.36 8.06
C SER A 15 9.29 -1.80 7.54
N LYS A 16 9.88 -2.70 8.34
CA LYS A 16 10.00 -4.13 7.99
C LYS A 16 8.64 -4.79 7.92
N LEU A 17 7.72 -4.46 8.82
CA LEU A 17 6.34 -4.97 8.77
C LEU A 17 5.66 -4.52 7.47
N VAL A 18 5.77 -3.25 7.10
CA VAL A 18 5.20 -2.73 5.84
C VAL A 18 5.80 -3.45 4.63
N LEU A 19 7.12 -3.67 4.61
CA LEU A 19 7.79 -4.44 3.55
C LEU A 19 7.31 -5.89 3.49
N SER A 20 7.12 -6.55 4.64
CA SER A 20 6.60 -7.91 4.70
C SER A 20 5.17 -8.00 4.15
N ILE A 21 4.31 -7.03 4.46
CA ILE A 21 2.95 -6.95 3.90
C ILE A 21 3.02 -6.77 2.37
N ILE A 22 3.79 -5.80 1.87
CA ILE A 22 3.95 -5.58 0.42
C ILE A 22 4.45 -6.85 -0.29
N THR A 23 5.36 -7.58 0.36
CA THR A 23 5.90 -8.84 -0.18
C THR A 23 4.79 -9.89 -0.30
N ALA A 24 3.99 -10.07 0.76
CA ALA A 24 2.90 -11.03 0.78
C ALA A 24 1.76 -10.67 -0.20
N GLU A 25 1.44 -9.39 -0.32
CA GLU A 25 0.29 -8.91 -1.09
C GLU A 25 0.55 -8.86 -2.60
N SER A 26 1.72 -8.37 -3.01
CA SER A 26 2.00 -8.12 -4.44
C SER A 26 3.38 -8.58 -4.91
N ASN A 27 4.24 -9.02 -3.98
CA ASN A 27 5.66 -9.23 -4.26
C ASN A 27 6.30 -8.02 -4.98
N PHE A 28 6.02 -6.82 -4.47
CA PHE A 28 6.50 -5.53 -4.99
C PHE A 28 6.00 -5.14 -6.41
N LYS A 29 4.94 -5.77 -6.91
CA LYS A 29 4.33 -5.39 -8.20
C LYS A 29 3.40 -4.19 -8.02
N THR A 30 3.84 -3.02 -8.50
CA THR A 30 3.08 -1.76 -8.40
C THR A 30 1.79 -1.74 -9.21
N ASN A 31 1.69 -2.58 -10.24
CA ASN A 31 0.53 -2.73 -11.12
C ASN A 31 -0.28 -4.01 -10.84
N ALA A 32 -0.08 -4.66 -9.69
CA ALA A 32 -0.83 -5.86 -9.33
C ALA A 32 -2.33 -5.56 -9.22
N LEU A 33 -3.14 -6.39 -9.86
CA LEU A 33 -4.61 -6.37 -9.79
C LEU A 33 -5.09 -7.79 -9.46
N SER A 34 -5.84 -7.95 -8.39
CA SER A 34 -6.46 -9.23 -8.04
C SER A 34 -7.84 -9.38 -8.68
N ASN A 35 -8.39 -10.61 -8.61
CA ASN A 35 -9.77 -10.92 -9.00
C ASN A 35 -10.84 -10.27 -8.11
N LYS A 36 -10.44 -9.66 -6.98
CA LYS A 36 -11.32 -8.93 -6.06
C LYS A 36 -11.17 -7.41 -6.18
N GLU A 37 -10.62 -6.93 -7.30
CA GLU A 37 -10.35 -5.50 -7.54
C GLU A 37 -9.32 -4.89 -6.57
N ALA A 38 -8.52 -5.71 -5.87
CA ALA A 38 -7.45 -5.20 -5.01
C ALA A 38 -6.25 -4.76 -5.85
N GLN A 39 -5.69 -3.58 -5.56
CA GLN A 39 -4.77 -2.88 -6.44
C GLN A 39 -3.44 -2.51 -5.78
N GLY A 40 -2.36 -2.61 -6.55
CA GLY A 40 -1.05 -2.08 -6.21
C GLY A 40 -0.30 -2.85 -5.12
N LEU A 41 0.64 -2.16 -4.47
CA LEU A 41 1.65 -2.78 -3.61
C LEU A 41 1.07 -3.48 -2.36
N MET A 42 0.09 -2.84 -1.73
CA MET A 42 -0.60 -3.31 -0.52
C MET A 42 -2.00 -3.84 -0.82
N GLN A 43 -2.31 -4.13 -2.10
CA GLN A 43 -3.60 -4.70 -2.54
C GLN A 43 -4.81 -4.00 -1.92
N ILE A 44 -4.93 -2.69 -2.16
CA ILE A 44 -6.05 -1.89 -1.66
C ILE A 44 -7.26 -2.07 -2.57
N ILE A 45 -8.42 -2.40 -1.99
CA ILE A 45 -9.71 -2.44 -2.69
C ILE A 45 -10.33 -1.05 -2.83
N PRO A 46 -11.24 -0.81 -3.79
CA PRO A 46 -11.81 0.53 -4.05
C PRO A 46 -12.45 1.19 -2.83
N ALA A 47 -13.17 0.44 -1.99
CA ALA A 47 -13.79 0.97 -0.77
C ALA A 47 -12.76 1.51 0.23
N THR A 48 -11.62 0.83 0.38
CA THR A 48 -10.51 1.28 1.23
C THR A 48 -9.82 2.49 0.58
N ALA A 49 -9.64 2.50 -0.74
CA ALA A 49 -9.06 3.63 -1.46
C ALA A 49 -9.90 4.92 -1.25
N GLU A 50 -11.23 4.81 -1.34
CA GLU A 50 -12.16 5.91 -1.07
C GLU A 50 -12.04 6.40 0.38
N ARG A 51 -12.09 5.49 1.35
CA ARG A 51 -11.99 5.82 2.79
C ARG A 51 -10.72 6.57 3.16
N PHE A 52 -9.60 6.27 2.50
CA PHE A 52 -8.30 6.88 2.80
C PHE A 52 -7.83 7.90 1.75
N ASN A 53 -8.72 8.34 0.85
CA ASN A 53 -8.44 9.36 -0.18
C ASN A 53 -7.25 8.98 -1.09
N VAL A 54 -7.18 7.70 -1.48
CA VAL A 54 -6.24 7.17 -2.48
C VAL A 54 -6.88 7.35 -3.85
N LYS A 55 -6.37 8.31 -4.63
CA LYS A 55 -6.90 8.61 -5.98
C LYS A 55 -6.42 7.63 -7.04
N ASN A 56 -5.21 7.11 -6.87
CA ASN A 56 -4.62 6.12 -7.77
C ASN A 56 -3.91 5.04 -6.94
N ALA A 57 -4.55 3.88 -6.78
CA ALA A 57 -3.99 2.77 -6.01
C ALA A 57 -2.81 2.08 -6.71
N PHE A 58 -2.54 2.34 -8.00
CA PHE A 58 -1.31 1.89 -8.66
C PHE A 58 -0.13 2.85 -8.42
N ASN A 59 -0.39 4.06 -7.90
CA ASN A 59 0.68 4.94 -7.45
C ASN A 59 1.24 4.42 -6.12
N ALA A 60 2.51 4.00 -6.12
CA ALA A 60 3.17 3.41 -4.95
C ALA A 60 3.06 4.27 -3.69
N SER A 61 3.23 5.59 -3.79
CA SER A 61 3.17 6.49 -2.63
C SER A 61 1.77 6.58 -2.05
N GLN A 62 0.75 6.72 -2.89
CA GLN A 62 -0.64 6.75 -2.43
C GLN A 62 -1.08 5.38 -1.88
N ASN A 63 -0.69 4.30 -2.54
CA ASN A 63 -1.00 2.95 -2.12
C ASN A 63 -0.38 2.62 -0.75
N ILE A 64 0.92 2.85 -0.57
CA ILE A 64 1.58 2.57 0.71
C ILE A 64 0.98 3.43 1.84
N LYS A 65 0.72 4.71 1.59
CA LYS A 65 0.08 5.59 2.58
C LYS A 65 -1.33 5.14 2.95
N GLY A 66 -2.12 4.75 1.95
CA GLY A 66 -3.47 4.24 2.18
C GLY A 66 -3.47 2.93 2.97
N GLY A 67 -2.57 2.00 2.63
CA GLY A 67 -2.50 0.68 3.25
C GLY A 67 -1.92 0.71 4.65
N VAL A 68 -0.99 1.62 4.94
CA VAL A 68 -0.47 1.83 6.31
C VAL A 68 -1.47 2.56 7.21
N LYS A 69 -2.37 3.36 6.64
CA LYS A 69 -3.40 4.10 7.41
C LYS A 69 -4.65 3.26 7.72
N TYR A 70 -4.88 2.20 6.95
CA TYR A 70 -5.99 1.25 7.14
C TYR A 70 -5.73 0.34 8.33
#